data_AF-A0A174TAC9-F1
#
_entry.id   AF-A0A174TAC9-F1
#
_cell.length_a   1.000
_cell.length_b   1.000
_cell.length_c   1.000
_cell.angle_alpha   90.00
_cell.angle_beta   90.00
_cell.angle_gamma   90.00
#
_symmetry.space_group_name_H-M   'P 1'
#
loop_
_entity.id
_entity.type
_entity.pdbx_description
1 polymer ?
#
loop_
_entity_poly.entity_id
_entity_poly.type
_entity_poly.pdbx_seq_one_letter_code
_entity_poly.pdbx_strand_id
1 'polypeptide(L)'
;MTTDENHYIHLTDLGRDVAEKIYERHCFFTYQLIAVGVNPQTAEVDACRMEHAVSDESFQKLKEHAMRGIAAQKIDNTFDNFPVKK
;
A
#
# COMPACT_ATOMS: atom_id res chain seq x y z
N MET A 1 -19.97 7.28 4.81
CA MET A 1 -20.06 7.59 3.37
C MET A 1 -21.32 8.40 3.16
N THR A 2 -21.20 9.61 2.59
CA THR A 2 -22.35 10.47 2.29
C THR A 2 -22.31 10.83 0.81
N THR A 3 -23.43 10.67 0.12
CA THR A 3 -23.54 10.99 -1.30
C THR A 3 -24.25 12.34 -1.42
N ASP A 4 -23.70 13.28 -2.20
CA ASP A 4 -24.36 14.55 -2.44
C ASP A 4 -25.42 14.47 -3.56
N GLU A 5 -26.13 15.58 -3.77
CA GLU A 5 -27.17 15.74 -4.80
C GLU A 5 -26.62 15.58 -6.23
N ASN A 6 -25.29 15.64 -6.40
CA ASN A 6 -24.58 15.44 -7.66
C ASN A 6 -23.96 14.03 -7.78
N HIS A 7 -24.34 13.09 -6.91
CA HIS A 7 -23.83 11.72 -6.86
C HIS A 7 -22.33 11.57 -6.54
N TYR A 8 -21.68 12.59 -5.99
CA TYR A 8 -20.31 12.45 -5.50
C TYR A 8 -20.30 11.74 -4.15
N ILE A 9 -19.44 10.72 -4.05
CA ILE A 9 -19.18 10.01 -2.80
C ILE A 9 -18.20 10.85 -1.99
N HIS A 10 -18.70 11.48 -0.92
CA HIS A 10 -17.87 12.13 0.07
C HIS A 10 -17.45 11.10 1.12
N LEU A 11 -16.14 10.82 1.16
CA LEU A 11 -15.55 10.11 2.27
C LEU A 11 -15.57 11.03 3.49
N THR A 12 -16.23 10.58 4.55
CA THR A 12 -16.06 11.15 5.89
C THR A 12 -14.59 11.04 6.28
N ASP A 13 -14.11 11.79 7.27
CA ASP A 13 -12.70 11.69 7.71
C ASP A 13 -12.30 10.24 8.04
N LEU A 14 -13.19 9.50 8.70
CA LEU A 14 -13.03 8.06 8.94
C LEU A 14 -12.92 7.22 7.64
N GLY A 15 -13.66 7.60 6.59
CA GLY A 15 -13.62 6.92 5.29
C GLY A 15 -12.34 7.22 4.52
N ARG A 16 -11.77 8.41 4.69
CA ARG A 16 -10.47 8.80 4.14
C ARG A 16 -9.35 8.00 4.80
N ASP A 17 -9.33 7.92 6.13
CA ASP A 17 -8.33 7.16 6.89
C ASP A 17 -8.29 5.68 6.47
N VAL A 18 -9.46 5.08 6.25
CA VAL A 18 -9.56 3.69 5.80
C VAL A 18 -9.05 3.54 4.36
N ALA A 19 -9.42 4.45 3.46
CA ALA A 19 -8.96 4.42 2.07
C ALA A 19 -7.44 4.60 1.96
N GLU A 20 -6.86 5.51 2.74
CA GLU A 20 -5.42 5.75 2.79
C GLU A 20 -4.65 4.52 3.29
N LYS A 21 -5.16 3.83 4.32
CA LYS A 21 -4.56 2.58 4.81
C LYS A 21 -4.57 1.47 3.76
N ILE A 22 -5.68 1.31 3.04
CA ILE A 22 -5.79 0.28 1.99
C ILE A 22 -4.81 0.63 0.85
N TYR A 23 -4.75 1.89 0.45
CA TYR A 23 -3.83 2.35 -0.60
C TYR A 23 -2.36 2.18 -0.21
N GLU A 24 -1.98 2.48 1.03
CA GLU A 24 -0.63 2.24 1.54
C GLU A 24 -0.24 0.76 1.41
N ARG A 25 -1.16 -0.13 1.78
CA ARG A 25 -0.96 -1.58 1.70
C ARG A 25 -0.82 -2.05 0.25
N HIS A 26 -1.64 -1.52 -0.67
CA HIS A 26 -1.51 -1.76 -2.11
C HIS A 26 -0.09 -1.47 -2.60
N CYS A 27 0.37 -0.24 -2.34
CA CYS A 27 1.65 0.25 -2.81
C CYS A 27 2.81 -0.56 -2.24
N PHE A 28 2.73 -0.90 -0.95
CA PHE A 28 3.74 -1.74 -0.30
C PHE A 28 3.85 -3.10 -0.98
N PHE A 29 2.75 -3.84 -1.13
CA PHE A 29 2.81 -5.18 -1.70
C PHE A 29 3.23 -5.15 -3.17
N THR A 30 2.73 -4.22 -3.97
CA THR A 30 3.14 -4.06 -5.37
C THR A 30 4.65 -3.84 -5.47
N TYR A 31 5.20 -2.93 -4.67
CA TYR A 31 6.64 -2.68 -4.67
C TYR A 31 7.45 -3.89 -4.22
N GLN A 32 7.07 -4.54 -3.12
CA GLN A 32 7.79 -5.72 -2.62
C GLN A 32 7.79 -6.86 -3.64
N LEU A 33 6.66 -7.11 -4.31
CA LEU A 33 6.54 -8.15 -5.34
C LEU A 33 7.41 -7.84 -6.56
N ILE A 34 7.41 -6.59 -7.03
CA ILE A 34 8.28 -6.16 -8.12
C ILE A 34 9.75 -6.29 -7.73
N ALA A 35 10.11 -5.90 -6.50
CA ALA A 35 11.49 -5.96 -6.00
C ALA A 35 12.04 -7.40 -5.93
N VAL A 36 11.18 -8.41 -5.70
CA VAL A 36 11.57 -9.83 -5.75
C VAL A 36 11.48 -10.44 -7.16
N GLY A 37 11.17 -9.63 -8.19
CA GLY A 37 11.21 -10.03 -9.60
C GLY A 37 9.87 -10.44 -10.21
N VAL A 38 8.74 -10.20 -9.52
CA VAL A 38 7.41 -10.41 -10.11
C VAL A 38 7.14 -9.36 -11.19
N ASN A 39 6.52 -9.78 -12.29
CA ASN A 39 6.10 -8.87 -13.34
C ASN A 39 5.15 -7.80 -12.78
N PRO A 40 5.28 -6.50 -13.16
CA PRO A 40 4.49 -5.41 -12.57
C PRO A 40 2.97 -5.61 -12.63
N GLN A 41 2.44 -6.15 -13.73
CA GLN A 41 1.02 -6.39 -13.90
C GLN A 41 0.52 -7.48 -12.95
N THR A 42 1.30 -8.56 -12.78
CA THR A 42 0.99 -9.60 -11.80
C THR A 42 1.09 -9.06 -10.37
N ALA A 43 2.12 -8.25 -10.09
CA ALA A 43 2.35 -7.66 -8.78
C ALA A 43 1.18 -6.76 -8.33
N GLU A 44 0.63 -5.95 -9.24
CA GLU A 44 -0.55 -5.10 -8.96
C GLU A 44 -1.78 -5.96 -8.61
N VAL A 45 -2.06 -6.99 -9.40
CA VAL A 45 -3.22 -7.88 -9.18
C VAL A 45 -3.10 -8.64 -7.87
N ASP A 46 -1.91 -9.13 -7.56
CA ASP A 46 -1.65 -9.85 -6.31
C ASP A 46 -1.69 -8.90 -5.10
N ALA A 47 -1.13 -7.70 -5.21
CA ALA A 47 -1.21 -6.68 -4.17
C ALA A 47 -2.65 -6.30 -3.84
N CYS A 48 -3.51 -6.14 -4.85
CA CYS A 48 -4.95 -5.88 -4.69
C CYS A 48 -5.66 -6.96 -3.86
N ARG A 49 -5.21 -8.21 -3.93
CA ARG A 49 -5.73 -9.30 -3.10
C ARG A 49 -5.13 -9.28 -1.70
N MET A 50 -3.83 -9.05 -1.59
CA MET A 50 -3.10 -9.05 -0.33
C MET A 50 -3.49 -7.88 0.59
N GLU A 51 -3.77 -6.70 0.03
CA GLU A 51 -4.18 -5.53 0.81
C GLU A 51 -5.50 -5.77 1.58
N HIS A 52 -6.37 -6.64 1.06
CA HIS A 52 -7.64 -7.00 1.70
C HIS A 52 -7.53 -8.25 2.59
N ALA A 53 -6.57 -9.15 2.33
CA ALA A 53 -6.46 -10.44 3.01
C ALA A 53 -5.51 -10.43 4.22
N VAL A 54 -4.47 -9.59 4.21
CA VAL A 54 -3.45 -9.58 5.26
C VAL A 54 -3.98 -8.89 6.53
N SER A 55 -3.63 -9.39 7.72
CA SER A 55 -4.00 -8.70 8.97
C SER A 55 -3.12 -7.46 9.19
N ASP A 56 -3.61 -6.47 9.95
CA ASP A 56 -2.84 -5.27 10.26
C ASP A 56 -1.52 -5.60 10.97
N GLU A 57 -1.53 -6.56 11.90
CA GLU A 57 -0.32 -7.05 12.57
C GLU A 57 0.72 -7.60 11.58
N SER A 58 0.26 -8.44 10.64
CA SER A 58 1.14 -9.02 9.62
C SER A 58 1.72 -7.95 8.70
N PHE A 59 0.89 -6.99 8.27
CA PHE A 59 1.33 -5.88 7.44
C PHE A 59 2.43 -5.05 8.15
N GLN A 60 2.21 -4.67 9.41
CA GLN A 60 3.19 -3.91 10.18
C GLN A 60 4.51 -4.67 10.32
N LYS A 61 4.46 -5.98 10.62
CA LYS A 61 5.69 -6.81 10.74
C LYS A 61 6.42 -7.00 9.42
N LEU A 62 5.69 -7.19 8.32
CA LEU A 62 6.29 -7.26 6.97
C LEU A 62 6.95 -5.95 6.58
N LYS A 63 6.28 -4.81 6.84
CA LYS A 63 6.83 -3.48 6.60
C LYS A 63 8.09 -3.23 7.43
N GLU A 64 8.05 -3.50 8.73
CA GLU A 64 9.24 -3.41 9.61
C GLU A 64 10.38 -4.28 9.08
N HIS A 65 10.11 -5.53 8.68
CA HIS A 65 11.12 -6.44 8.17
C HIS A 65 11.74 -5.94 6.86
N ALA A 66 10.92 -5.45 5.92
CA ALA A 66 11.39 -4.86 4.67
C ALA A 66 12.33 -3.67 4.93
N MET A 67 11.98 -2.77 5.86
CA MET A 67 12.81 -1.62 6.22
C MET A 67 14.13 -2.03 6.90
N ARG A 68 14.12 -3.10 7.71
CA ARG A 68 15.35 -3.66 8.31
C ARG A 68 16.29 -4.24 7.24
N GLY A 69 15.73 -4.83 6.18
CA GLY A 69 16.50 -5.34 5.04
C GLY A 69 17.21 -4.23 4.25
N ILE A 70 16.57 -3.07 4.12
CA ILE A 70 17.12 -1.88 3.44
C ILE A 70 18.29 -1.27 4.25
N ALA A 71 18.25 -1.31 5.59
CA ALA A 71 19.39 -0.87 6.40
C ALA A 71 20.65 -1.73 6.20
N ALA A 72 20.51 -2.97 5.72
CA ALA A 72 21.61 -3.92 5.49
C ALA A 72 22.12 -3.94 4.03
N GLN A 73 21.37 -3.41 3.06
CA GLN A 73 21.76 -3.37 1.65
C GLN A 73 21.56 -1.95 1.13
N LYS A 74 22.61 -1.34 0.54
CA LYS A 74 22.57 0.00 -0.10
C LYS A 74 21.68 0.01 -1.35
N ILE A 75 20.40 -0.27 -1.19
CA ILE A 75 19.39 -0.23 -2.23
C ILE A 75 18.75 1.15 -2.13
N ASP A 76 18.65 1.83 -3.27
CA ASP A 76 17.99 3.12 -3.43
C ASP A 76 16.67 3.18 -2.64
N ASN A 77 16.49 4.24 -1.83
CA ASN A 77 15.31 4.46 -0.98
C ASN A 77 14.12 4.91 -1.84
N THR A 78 13.79 4.17 -2.90
CA THR A 78 12.76 4.54 -3.87
C THR A 78 11.35 4.48 -3.28
N PHE A 79 11.18 3.87 -2.09
CA PHE A 79 9.90 3.86 -1.37
C PHE A 79 9.47 5.25 -0.85
N ASP A 80 10.42 6.13 -0.51
CA ASP A 80 10.13 7.51 -0.07
C ASP A 80 9.62 8.41 -1.21
N ASN A 81 9.72 7.96 -2.46
CA ASN A 81 9.30 8.70 -3.65
C ASN A 81 7.96 8.23 -4.22
N PHE A 82 7.28 7.30 -3.54
CA PHE A 82 5.96 6.86 -3.96
C PHE A 82 4.93 7.94 -3.60
N PRO A 83 4.02 8.32 -4.52
CA PRO A 83 3.05 9.37 -4.28
C PRO A 83 1.98 8.87 -3.29
N VAL A 84 2.28 8.93 -2.00
CA VAL A 84 1.24 9.10 -0.99
C VAL A 84 0.64 10.47 -1.29
N LYS A 85 -0.49 10.50 -2.01
CA LYS A 85 -1.15 11.77 -2.34
C LYS A 85 -1.38 12.53 -1.04
N LYS A 86 -0.65 13.64 -0.87
CA LYS A 86 -0.90 14.64 0.17
C LYS A 86 -2.27 15.26 0.01
#